data_AF-A0A2D7XDZ5-F1
#
_entry.id   AF-A0A2D7XDZ5-F1
#
_cell.length_a   1.000
_cell.length_b   1.000
_cell.length_c   1.000
_cell.angle_alpha   90.00
_cell.angle_beta   90.00
_cell.angle_gamma   90.00
#
_symmetry.space_group_name_H-M   'P 1'
#
loop_
_entity.id
_entity.type
_entity.pdbx_description
1 polymer ?
#
loop_
_entity_poly.entity_id
_entity_poly.type
_entity_poly.pdbx_seq_one_letter_code
_entity_poly.pdbx_strand_id
1 'polypeptide(L)'
;MEDARTYLKETAPAVEGLFKLLNQYGWQKMGALVTLLNSKTRGALEVNKQTFSSNDIAREVIAGSILQIAYVAIASHAKFGGKSEKTLHFESEINRLTSENLKRARKKDKFELPMTFCVGRHIGHLPLGIIVFAGRNQYNHFYEKKRLSVINELVFNHLHIMWPDPGNGLSFDLKPGKLFSYSILAALGWLDTSDDRGYEAYKRDISDILQI
;
A
#
# COMPACT_ATOMS: atom_id res chain seq x y z
N MET A 1 10.32 -23.64 11.37
CA MET A 1 9.54 -22.52 10.82
C MET A 1 8.17 -22.61 11.44
N GLU A 2 7.66 -21.50 11.96
CA GLU A 2 6.29 -21.38 12.43
C GLU A 2 5.31 -21.69 11.27
N ASP A 3 4.18 -22.33 11.57
CA ASP A 3 3.13 -22.61 10.58
C ASP A 3 2.35 -21.32 10.24
N ALA A 4 1.86 -21.21 9.00
CA ALA A 4 1.13 -20.05 8.49
C ALA A 4 -0.13 -19.73 9.33
N ARG A 5 -0.84 -20.75 9.84
CA ARG A 5 -2.01 -20.57 10.70
C ARG A 5 -1.63 -19.98 12.05
N THR A 6 -0.54 -20.46 12.63
CA THR A 6 -0.01 -19.94 13.89
C THR A 6 0.38 -18.48 13.73
N TYR A 7 1.12 -18.14 12.66
CA TYR A 7 1.51 -16.75 12.38
C TYR A 7 0.30 -15.81 12.29
N LEU A 8 -0.73 -16.18 11.53
CA LEU A 8 -1.96 -15.35 11.44
C LEU A 8 -2.69 -15.24 12.77
N LYS A 9 -2.76 -16.32 13.53
CA LYS A 9 -3.40 -16.34 14.85
C LYS A 9 -2.68 -15.44 15.85
N GLU A 10 -1.35 -15.48 15.87
CA GLU A 10 -0.53 -14.71 16.80
C GLU A 10 -0.47 -13.22 16.43
N THR A 11 -0.46 -12.90 15.13
CA THR A 11 -0.46 -11.50 14.66
C THR A 11 -1.85 -10.85 14.63
N ALA A 12 -2.93 -11.64 14.62
CA ALA A 12 -4.30 -11.15 14.53
C ALA A 12 -4.65 -10.02 15.52
N PRO A 13 -4.39 -10.12 16.83
CA PRO A 13 -4.73 -9.06 17.78
C PRO A 13 -4.05 -7.73 17.47
N ALA A 14 -2.79 -7.78 17.02
CA ALA A 14 -2.03 -6.59 16.64
C ALA A 14 -2.60 -5.96 15.36
N VAL A 15 -2.88 -6.77 14.34
CA VAL A 15 -3.42 -6.28 13.06
C VAL A 15 -4.82 -5.70 13.25
N GLU A 16 -5.70 -6.38 13.98
CA GLU A 16 -7.05 -5.89 14.29
C GLU A 16 -7.00 -4.57 15.07
N GLY A 17 -6.09 -4.46 16.06
CA GLY A 17 -5.85 -3.22 16.80
C GLY A 17 -5.39 -2.07 15.89
N LEU A 18 -4.51 -2.35 14.91
CA LEU A 18 -4.06 -1.36 13.93
C LEU A 18 -5.21 -0.89 13.04
N PHE A 19 -6.10 -1.77 12.58
CA PHE A 19 -7.28 -1.38 11.79
C PHE A 19 -8.25 -0.52 12.61
N LYS A 20 -8.52 -0.90 13.87
CA LYS A 20 -9.35 -0.08 14.77
C LYS A 20 -8.75 1.31 14.98
N LEU A 21 -7.44 1.38 15.19
CA LEU A 21 -6.74 2.65 15.35
C LEU A 21 -6.78 3.48 14.05
N LEU A 22 -6.60 2.85 12.90
CA LEU A 22 -6.69 3.51 11.59
C LEU A 22 -8.07 4.15 11.39
N ASN A 23 -9.14 3.42 11.74
CA ASN A 23 -10.51 3.90 11.69
C ASN A 23 -10.73 5.10 12.63
N GLN A 24 -10.22 5.02 13.87
CA GLN A 24 -10.28 6.13 14.84
C GLN A 24 -9.63 7.41 14.30
N TYR A 25 -8.43 7.31 13.71
CA TYR A 25 -7.76 8.46 13.09
C TYR A 25 -8.50 8.98 11.84
N GLY A 26 -9.23 8.12 11.13
CA GLY A 26 -10.15 8.54 10.07
C GLY A 26 -11.24 9.47 10.58
N TRP A 27 -11.90 9.10 11.69
CA TRP A 27 -12.92 9.94 12.34
C TRP A 27 -12.35 11.21 12.94
N GLN A 28 -11.18 11.14 13.58
CA GLN A 28 -10.49 12.32 14.10
C GLN A 28 -10.13 13.31 12.98
N LYS A 29 -9.71 12.81 11.81
CA LYS A 29 -9.48 13.66 10.63
C LYS A 29 -10.75 14.35 10.16
N MET A 30 -11.88 13.64 10.11
CA MET A 30 -13.18 14.24 9.76
C MET A 30 -13.59 15.31 10.78
N GLY A 31 -13.41 15.05 12.07
CA GLY A 31 -13.63 16.04 13.12
C GLY A 31 -12.74 17.28 12.92
N ALA A 32 -11.44 17.09 12.69
CA ALA A 32 -10.49 18.18 12.44
C ALA A 32 -10.86 18.98 11.17
N LEU A 33 -11.35 18.33 10.12
CA LEU A 33 -11.84 19.00 8.90
C LEU A 33 -13.06 19.89 9.21
N VAL A 34 -14.03 19.38 9.96
CA VAL A 34 -15.21 20.16 10.38
C VAL A 34 -14.78 21.36 11.24
N THR A 35 -13.84 21.18 12.16
CA THR A 35 -13.29 22.28 12.97
C THR A 35 -12.55 23.31 12.11
N LEU A 36 -11.79 22.87 11.10
CA LEU A 36 -11.12 23.75 10.14
C LEU A 36 -12.13 24.61 9.37
N LEU A 37 -13.21 24.01 8.85
CA LEU A 37 -14.26 24.72 8.11
C LEU A 37 -15.00 25.76 8.98
N ASN A 38 -15.09 25.52 10.28
CA ASN A 38 -15.73 26.43 11.24
C ASN A 38 -14.78 27.50 11.81
N SER A 39 -13.51 27.53 11.39
CA SER A 39 -12.51 28.45 11.93
C SER A 39 -12.69 29.87 11.40
N LYS A 40 -12.93 30.83 12.30
CA LYS A 40 -13.17 32.25 11.94
C LYS A 40 -11.91 33.13 12.00
N THR A 41 -10.81 32.64 12.57
CA THR A 41 -9.58 33.43 12.75
C THR A 41 -8.37 32.74 12.14
N ARG A 42 -7.39 33.53 11.69
CA ARG A 42 -6.15 33.02 11.09
C ARG A 42 -5.33 32.15 12.06
N GLY A 43 -5.29 32.51 13.34
CA GLY A 43 -4.60 31.71 14.37
C GLY A 43 -5.24 30.34 14.60
N ALA A 44 -6.58 30.27 14.65
CA ALA A 44 -7.31 29.00 14.76
C ALA A 44 -7.11 28.13 13.50
N LEU A 45 -7.05 28.75 12.32
CA LEU A 45 -6.82 28.05 11.06
C LEU A 45 -5.45 27.34 11.04
N GLU A 46 -4.39 27.98 11.52
CA GLU A 46 -3.05 27.38 11.54
C GLU A 46 -2.92 26.21 12.53
N VAL A 47 -3.50 26.32 13.73
CA VAL A 47 -3.55 25.21 14.70
C VAL A 47 -4.32 24.02 14.15
N ASN A 48 -5.45 24.27 13.48
CA ASN A 48 -6.28 23.23 12.89
C ASN A 48 -5.60 22.56 11.68
N LYS A 49 -4.86 23.32 10.86
CA LYS A 49 -4.02 22.75 9.78
C LYS A 49 -2.93 21.83 10.31
N GLN A 50 -2.25 22.21 11.39
CA GLN A 50 -1.22 21.38 12.02
C GLN A 50 -1.81 20.06 12.52
N THR A 51 -2.93 20.14 13.24
CA THR A 51 -3.64 18.95 13.75
C THR A 51 -4.10 18.03 12.62
N PHE A 52 -4.65 18.60 11.55
CA PHE A 52 -5.05 17.85 10.35
C PHE A 52 -3.86 17.12 9.69
N SER A 53 -2.71 17.80 9.59
CA SER A 53 -1.47 17.23 9.05
C SER A 53 -0.90 16.10 9.91
N SER A 54 -0.88 16.27 11.24
CA SER A 54 -0.40 15.24 12.18
C SER A 54 -1.24 13.96 12.13
N ASN A 55 -2.57 14.10 11.99
CA ASN A 55 -3.47 12.95 11.84
C ASN A 55 -3.21 12.19 10.54
N ASP A 56 -2.84 12.86 9.45
CA ASP A 56 -2.46 12.20 8.21
C ASP A 56 -1.16 11.40 8.34
N ILE A 57 -0.15 11.96 9.02
CA ILE A 57 1.09 11.22 9.29
C ILE A 57 0.80 9.96 10.13
N ALA A 58 -0.02 10.09 11.18
CA ALA A 58 -0.39 8.94 12.02
C ALA A 58 -1.07 7.82 11.20
N ARG A 59 -2.00 8.17 10.31
CA ARG A 59 -2.68 7.21 9.42
C ARG A 59 -1.70 6.51 8.50
N GLU A 60 -0.76 7.24 7.93
CA GLU A 60 0.26 6.68 7.05
C GLU A 60 1.21 5.71 7.78
N VAL A 61 1.57 6.00 9.04
CA VAL A 61 2.40 5.12 9.88
C VAL A 61 1.66 3.85 10.28
N ILE A 62 0.39 3.96 10.68
CA ILE A 62 -0.46 2.81 11.00
C ILE A 62 -0.63 1.94 9.76
N ALA A 63 -0.93 2.56 8.61
CA ALA A 63 -1.06 1.86 7.35
C ALA A 63 0.24 1.15 6.93
N GLY A 64 1.39 1.80 7.12
CA GLY A 64 2.70 1.22 6.85
C GLY A 64 2.99 -0.01 7.72
N SER A 65 2.54 0.02 8.98
CA SER A 65 2.67 -1.10 9.90
C SER A 65 1.83 -2.31 9.47
N ILE A 66 0.60 -2.09 8.98
CA ILE A 66 -0.24 -3.14 8.40
C ILE A 66 0.45 -3.77 7.18
N LEU A 67 1.02 -2.94 6.28
CA LEU A 67 1.77 -3.42 5.12
C LEU A 67 3.02 -4.21 5.51
N GLN A 68 3.70 -3.82 6.59
CA GLN A 68 4.86 -4.55 7.11
C GLN A 68 4.48 -5.95 7.58
N ILE A 69 3.36 -6.10 8.31
CA ILE A 69 2.89 -7.41 8.77
C ILE A 69 2.43 -8.28 7.59
N ALA A 70 1.70 -7.71 6.62
CA ALA A 70 1.33 -8.40 5.38
C ALA A 70 2.57 -8.87 4.61
N TYR A 71 3.57 -8.01 4.47
CA TYR A 71 4.82 -8.34 3.78
C TYR A 71 5.50 -9.55 4.41
N VAL A 72 5.61 -9.59 5.75
CA VAL A 72 6.24 -10.72 6.46
C VAL A 72 5.41 -11.99 6.29
N ALA A 73 4.09 -11.91 6.35
CA ALA A 73 3.21 -13.05 6.09
C ALA A 73 3.49 -13.67 4.72
N ILE A 74 3.50 -12.83 3.68
CA ILE A 74 3.72 -13.26 2.29
C ILE A 74 5.14 -13.80 2.10
N ALA A 75 6.15 -13.08 2.58
CA ALA A 75 7.55 -13.45 2.39
C ALA A 75 7.90 -14.81 3.04
N SER A 76 7.30 -15.10 4.20
CA SER A 76 7.62 -16.28 5.00
C SER A 76 6.74 -17.49 4.66
N HIS A 77 5.47 -17.27 4.30
CA HIS A 77 4.47 -18.33 4.29
C HIS A 77 3.68 -18.46 2.98
N ALA A 78 3.80 -17.54 2.02
CA ALA A 78 3.00 -17.61 0.79
C ALA A 78 3.27 -18.89 -0.01
N LYS A 79 2.20 -19.47 -0.55
CA LYS A 79 2.27 -20.63 -1.45
C LYS A 79 2.28 -20.16 -2.89
N PHE A 80 3.48 -20.03 -3.46
CA PHE A 80 3.64 -19.62 -4.85
C PHE A 80 3.35 -20.78 -5.82
N GLY A 81 2.31 -20.64 -6.63
CA GLY A 81 1.91 -21.61 -7.66
C GLY A 81 2.41 -21.29 -9.07
N GLY A 82 3.27 -20.28 -9.24
CA GLY A 82 3.67 -19.76 -10.55
C GLY A 82 3.09 -18.37 -10.84
N LYS A 83 3.67 -17.67 -11.83
CA LYS A 83 3.13 -16.39 -12.29
C LYS A 83 1.87 -16.64 -13.11
N SER A 84 0.79 -15.94 -12.79
CA SER A 84 -0.42 -15.96 -13.60
C SER A 84 -0.17 -15.39 -15.00
N GLU A 85 -1.04 -15.72 -15.95
CA GLU A 85 -1.01 -15.16 -17.32
C GLU A 85 -1.01 -13.63 -17.32
N LYS A 86 -1.83 -12.99 -16.48
CA LYS A 86 -1.87 -11.52 -16.34
C LYS A 86 -0.52 -10.96 -15.90
N THR A 87 0.16 -11.63 -14.98
CA THR A 87 1.48 -11.23 -14.48
C THR A 87 2.55 -11.40 -15.57
N LEU A 88 2.52 -12.52 -16.30
CA LEU A 88 3.44 -12.78 -17.42
C LEU A 88 3.25 -11.77 -18.56
N HIS A 89 2.00 -11.46 -18.89
CA HIS A 89 1.65 -10.44 -19.88
C HIS A 89 2.18 -9.07 -19.45
N PHE A 90 1.97 -8.69 -18.18
CA PHE A 90 2.48 -7.43 -17.64
C PHE A 90 4.01 -7.34 -17.74
N GLU A 91 4.75 -8.36 -17.33
CA GLU A 91 6.22 -8.37 -17.46
C GLU A 91 6.67 -8.30 -18.92
N SER A 92 6.01 -9.03 -19.81
CA SER A 92 6.34 -9.05 -21.23
C SER A 92 6.14 -7.69 -21.87
N GLU A 93 5.06 -6.99 -21.52
CA GLU A 93 4.77 -5.66 -22.03
C GLU A 93 5.78 -4.62 -21.52
N ILE A 94 6.14 -4.67 -20.24
CA ILE A 94 7.19 -3.81 -19.68
C ILE A 94 8.54 -4.07 -20.35
N ASN A 95 8.89 -5.34 -20.58
CA ASN A 95 10.12 -5.70 -21.27
C ASN A 95 10.13 -5.22 -22.73
N ARG A 96 9.00 -5.36 -23.45
CA ARG A 96 8.83 -4.86 -24.82
C ARG A 96 9.07 -3.35 -24.88
N LEU A 97 8.35 -2.58 -24.06
CA LEU A 97 8.46 -1.12 -24.03
C LEU A 97 9.86 -0.64 -23.60
N THR A 98 10.51 -1.38 -22.69
CA THR A 98 11.88 -1.09 -22.26
C THR A 98 12.88 -1.36 -23.38
N SER A 99 12.67 -2.45 -24.16
CA SER A 99 13.51 -2.81 -25.30
C SER A 99 13.44 -1.78 -26.45
N GLU A 100 12.26 -1.20 -26.67
CA GLU A 100 12.05 -0.11 -27.64
C GLU A 100 12.74 1.19 -27.23
N ASN A 101 12.99 1.36 -25.93
CA ASN A 101 13.53 2.58 -25.33
C ASN A 101 14.86 2.36 -24.58
N LEU A 102 15.68 1.38 -24.97
CA LEU A 102 16.89 0.94 -24.24
C LEU A 102 17.85 2.07 -23.86
N LYS A 103 18.01 3.08 -24.71
CA LYS A 103 18.91 4.22 -24.45
C LYS A 103 18.49 5.04 -23.22
N ARG A 104 17.20 5.04 -22.87
CA ARG A 104 16.62 5.79 -21.74
C ARG A 104 16.23 4.89 -20.56
N ALA A 105 16.32 3.57 -20.73
CA ALA A 105 15.92 2.60 -19.73
C ALA A 105 16.89 2.61 -18.53
N ARG A 106 16.34 2.73 -17.31
CA ARG A 106 17.13 2.63 -16.07
C ARG A 106 17.61 1.20 -15.83
N LYS A 107 16.77 0.21 -16.12
CA LYS A 107 17.11 -1.20 -16.04
C LYS A 107 17.37 -1.70 -17.46
N LYS A 108 18.57 -2.21 -17.69
CA LYS A 108 18.98 -2.76 -18.98
C LYS A 108 18.69 -4.25 -19.09
N ASP A 109 18.71 -4.95 -17.96
CA ASP A 109 18.37 -6.36 -17.91
C ASP A 109 16.87 -6.58 -17.97
N LYS A 110 16.47 -7.81 -18.29
CA LYS A 110 15.09 -8.25 -18.26
C LYS A 110 14.41 -7.87 -16.94
N PHE A 111 13.29 -7.17 -17.04
CA PHE A 111 12.40 -6.84 -15.94
C PHE A 111 11.68 -8.10 -15.47
N GLU A 112 11.77 -8.37 -14.17
CA GLU A 112 11.09 -9.48 -13.52
C GLU A 112 10.60 -9.01 -12.14
N LEU A 113 9.35 -9.33 -11.85
CA LEU A 113 8.71 -9.14 -10.55
C LEU A 113 9.21 -10.20 -9.56
N PRO A 114 9.34 -9.85 -8.26
CA PRO A 114 9.70 -10.81 -7.22
C PRO A 114 8.70 -11.96 -7.16
N MET A 115 9.14 -13.16 -7.50
CA MET A 115 8.26 -14.33 -7.64
C MET A 115 7.45 -14.62 -6.37
N THR A 116 8.09 -14.54 -5.20
CA THR A 116 7.44 -14.75 -3.90
C THR A 116 6.22 -13.85 -3.68
N PHE A 117 6.20 -12.67 -4.29
CA PHE A 117 5.13 -11.68 -4.16
C PHE A 117 4.14 -11.70 -5.32
N CYS A 118 4.33 -12.56 -6.31
CA CYS A 118 3.39 -12.76 -7.41
C CYS A 118 2.21 -13.65 -6.98
N VAL A 119 1.51 -13.26 -5.91
CA VAL A 119 0.45 -14.01 -5.23
C VAL A 119 -0.76 -13.12 -4.92
N GLY A 120 -1.90 -13.76 -4.66
CA GLY A 120 -3.17 -13.12 -4.37
C GLY A 120 -3.91 -12.65 -5.62
N ARG A 121 -5.10 -12.06 -5.40
CA ARG A 121 -5.90 -11.50 -6.49
C ARG A 121 -5.20 -10.35 -7.21
N HIS A 122 -5.59 -10.09 -8.45
CA HIS A 122 -5.05 -8.98 -9.24
C HIS A 122 -5.80 -7.69 -9.00
N ILE A 123 -5.06 -6.59 -8.93
CA ILE A 123 -5.56 -5.23 -8.92
C ILE A 123 -4.96 -4.54 -10.15
N GLY A 124 -5.80 -4.37 -11.17
CA GLY A 124 -5.41 -3.87 -12.50
C GLY A 124 -4.14 -4.50 -13.05
N HIS A 125 -4.08 -5.83 -13.17
CA HIS A 125 -2.93 -6.61 -13.71
C HIS A 125 -1.77 -6.86 -12.74
N LEU A 126 -1.67 -6.17 -11.61
CA LEU A 126 -0.66 -6.46 -10.60
C LEU A 126 -1.19 -7.44 -9.54
N PRO A 127 -0.45 -8.50 -9.18
CA PRO A 127 -0.77 -9.31 -8.01
C PRO A 127 -0.77 -8.47 -6.73
N LEU A 128 -1.71 -8.74 -5.83
CA LEU A 128 -1.82 -8.06 -4.54
C LEU A 128 -0.47 -8.05 -3.78
N GLY A 129 0.25 -9.17 -3.77
CA GLY A 129 1.55 -9.25 -3.08
C GLY A 129 2.60 -8.28 -3.64
N ILE A 130 2.55 -7.95 -4.94
CA ILE A 130 3.45 -6.97 -5.55
C ILE A 130 3.12 -5.55 -5.09
N ILE A 131 1.84 -5.25 -4.86
CA ILE A 131 1.40 -3.96 -4.32
C ILE A 131 1.82 -3.83 -2.86
N VAL A 132 1.67 -4.90 -2.05
CA VAL A 132 2.18 -4.95 -0.67
C VAL A 132 3.71 -4.75 -0.64
N PHE A 133 4.43 -5.43 -1.52
CA PHE A 133 5.89 -5.28 -1.65
C PHE A 133 6.30 -3.83 -1.93
N ALA A 134 5.66 -3.18 -2.91
CA ALA A 134 5.97 -1.81 -3.29
C ALA A 134 5.61 -0.80 -2.18
N GLY A 135 4.42 -0.95 -1.58
CA GLY A 135 3.95 -0.08 -0.50
C GLY A 135 4.83 -0.15 0.74
N ARG A 136 5.16 -1.36 1.20
CA ARG A 136 6.07 -1.57 2.33
C ARG A 136 7.46 -0.99 2.06
N ASN A 137 8.00 -1.18 0.85
CA ASN A 137 9.31 -0.62 0.53
C ASN A 137 9.30 0.91 0.46
N GLN A 138 8.21 1.51 -0.05
CA GLN A 138 8.05 2.96 0.00
C GLN A 138 8.02 3.44 1.46
N TYR A 139 7.23 2.78 2.31
CA TYR A 139 7.13 3.08 3.73
C TYR A 139 8.47 2.99 4.48
N ASN A 140 9.30 1.97 4.22
CA ASN A 140 10.57 1.83 4.93
C ASN A 140 11.66 2.79 4.44
N HIS A 141 11.58 3.25 3.20
CA HIS A 141 12.64 4.05 2.57
C HIS A 141 12.22 5.49 2.25
N PHE A 142 11.07 5.98 2.73
CA PHE A 142 10.54 7.30 2.36
C PHE A 142 11.41 8.50 2.79
N TYR A 143 12.20 8.36 3.87
CA TYR A 143 13.16 9.38 4.30
C TYR A 143 14.53 9.22 3.65
N GLU A 144 14.78 8.10 2.97
CA GLU A 144 16.04 7.91 2.29
C GLU A 144 16.08 8.81 1.05
N LYS A 145 17.20 9.51 0.85
CA LYS A 145 17.45 10.24 -0.39
C LYS A 145 17.60 9.31 -1.60
N LYS A 146 17.66 8.00 -1.37
CA LYS A 146 17.82 6.98 -2.39
C LYS A 146 16.51 6.80 -3.15
N ARG A 147 16.61 6.84 -4.47
CA ARG A 147 15.47 6.58 -5.36
C ARG A 147 14.96 5.14 -5.18
N LEU A 148 13.64 4.97 -5.19
CA LEU A 148 13.00 3.67 -5.08
C LEU A 148 13.39 2.73 -6.25
N SER A 149 13.21 1.42 -6.01
CA SER A 149 13.45 0.40 -7.04
C SER A 149 12.55 0.60 -8.26
N VAL A 150 12.94 0.00 -9.40
CA VAL A 150 12.17 0.10 -10.66
C VAL A 150 10.78 -0.47 -10.47
N ILE A 151 10.70 -1.59 -9.74
CA ILE A 151 9.45 -2.26 -9.43
C ILE A 151 8.54 -1.33 -8.62
N ASN A 152 9.06 -0.68 -7.57
CA ASN A 152 8.23 0.21 -6.75
C ASN A 152 7.66 1.36 -7.59
N GLU A 153 8.51 2.09 -8.33
CA GLU A 153 8.06 3.20 -9.17
C GLU A 153 7.01 2.76 -10.21
N LEU A 154 7.24 1.60 -10.81
CA LEU A 154 6.35 1.05 -11.83
C LEU A 154 4.99 0.68 -11.23
N VAL A 155 4.95 0.11 -10.02
CA VAL A 155 3.70 -0.18 -9.31
C VAL A 155 2.95 1.12 -9.02
N PHE A 156 3.59 2.13 -8.44
CA PHE A 156 2.94 3.40 -8.12
C PHE A 156 2.46 4.14 -9.38
N ASN A 157 3.28 4.20 -10.44
CA ASN A 157 2.88 4.80 -11.71
C ASN A 157 1.69 4.06 -12.32
N HIS A 158 1.67 2.72 -12.24
CA HIS A 158 0.57 1.91 -12.74
C HIS A 158 -0.73 2.17 -11.96
N LEU A 159 -0.66 2.23 -10.63
CA LEU A 159 -1.81 2.59 -9.79
C LEU A 159 -2.28 4.03 -10.04
N HIS A 160 -1.36 4.97 -10.29
CA HIS A 160 -1.69 6.35 -10.66
C HIS A 160 -2.39 6.45 -12.01
N ILE A 161 -1.97 5.65 -13.01
CA ILE A 161 -2.64 5.61 -14.32
C ILE A 161 -4.06 5.06 -14.18
N MET A 162 -4.25 4.03 -13.34
CA MET A 162 -5.58 3.47 -13.08
C MET A 162 -6.49 4.43 -12.31
N TRP A 163 -5.91 5.17 -11.36
CA TRP A 163 -6.60 6.12 -10.51
C TRP A 163 -5.87 7.46 -10.50
N PRO A 164 -6.08 8.29 -11.55
CA PRO A 164 -5.35 9.54 -11.72
C PRO A 164 -5.75 10.60 -10.69
N ASP A 165 -7.00 10.59 -10.24
CA ASP A 165 -7.52 11.49 -9.20
C ASP A 165 -8.25 10.71 -8.11
N PRO A 166 -7.52 9.97 -7.25
CA PRO A 166 -8.14 9.21 -6.19
C PRO A 166 -8.61 10.18 -5.10
N GLY A 167 -9.91 10.13 -4.80
CA GLY A 167 -10.54 11.04 -3.83
C GLY A 167 -9.98 10.91 -2.40
N ASN A 168 -10.48 11.74 -1.48
CA ASN A 168 -10.17 11.69 -0.04
C ASN A 168 -8.67 11.89 0.33
N GLY A 169 -7.94 12.67 -0.49
CA GLY A 169 -6.54 12.99 -0.24
C GLY A 169 -5.57 11.84 -0.54
N LEU A 170 -6.05 10.80 -1.21
CA LEU A 170 -5.22 9.71 -1.71
C LEU A 170 -4.35 10.20 -2.86
N SER A 171 -3.23 9.51 -3.09
CA SER A 171 -2.39 9.73 -4.26
C SER A 171 -1.46 8.54 -4.47
N PHE A 172 -1.10 8.29 -5.72
CA PHE A 172 -0.05 7.35 -6.09
C PHE A 172 1.13 8.03 -6.78
N ASP A 173 1.11 9.37 -6.86
CA ASP A 173 2.19 10.16 -7.43
C ASP A 173 3.34 10.26 -6.43
N LEU A 174 4.45 9.56 -6.71
CA LEU A 174 5.65 9.44 -5.88
C LEU A 174 6.44 10.74 -5.74
N LYS A 175 5.83 11.77 -5.16
CA LYS A 175 6.50 13.00 -4.78
C LYS A 175 7.39 12.78 -3.56
N PRO A 176 8.60 13.38 -3.52
CA PRO A 176 9.47 13.31 -2.36
C PRO A 176 8.77 13.76 -1.07
N GLY A 177 9.09 13.11 0.05
CA GLY A 177 8.65 13.52 1.38
C GLY A 177 7.19 13.16 1.72
N LYS A 178 6.54 12.29 0.94
CA LYS A 178 5.20 11.78 1.24
C LYS A 178 5.21 10.28 1.49
N LEU A 179 4.37 9.85 2.42
CA LEU A 179 3.99 8.46 2.61
C LEU A 179 2.74 8.16 1.80
N PHE A 180 2.65 6.95 1.28
CA PHE A 180 1.52 6.50 0.47
C PHE A 180 0.93 5.18 0.98
N SER A 181 1.32 4.74 2.18
CA SER A 181 0.85 3.51 2.81
C SER A 181 -0.67 3.48 2.88
N TYR A 182 -1.31 4.58 3.26
CA TYR A 182 -2.77 4.67 3.34
C TYR A 182 -3.42 4.54 1.95
N SER A 183 -2.82 5.16 0.93
CA SER A 183 -3.26 5.01 -0.46
C SER A 183 -3.10 3.59 -0.97
N ILE A 184 -2.04 2.88 -0.56
CA ILE A 184 -1.87 1.48 -0.86
C ILE A 184 -2.95 0.63 -0.19
N LEU A 185 -3.25 0.84 1.09
CA LEU A 185 -4.37 0.14 1.74
C LEU A 185 -5.71 0.39 1.02
N ALA A 186 -5.92 1.62 0.51
CA ALA A 186 -7.09 1.96 -0.30
C ALA A 186 -7.15 1.13 -1.59
N ALA A 187 -6.04 1.08 -2.34
CA ALA A 187 -5.95 0.27 -3.57
C ALA A 187 -6.16 -1.21 -3.30
N LEU A 188 -5.69 -1.69 -2.14
CA LEU A 188 -5.91 -3.04 -1.66
C LEU A 188 -7.36 -3.28 -1.20
N GLY A 189 -8.21 -2.26 -1.06
CA GLY A 189 -9.54 -2.42 -0.51
C GLY A 189 -9.53 -2.90 0.96
N TRP A 190 -8.44 -2.61 1.67
CA TRP A 190 -8.28 -2.91 3.10
C TRP A 190 -8.69 -1.72 3.97
N LEU A 191 -9.23 -0.65 3.37
CA LEU A 191 -9.81 0.44 4.13
C LEU A 191 -11.24 0.13 4.54
N ASP A 192 -11.58 0.58 5.72
CA ASP A 192 -12.94 0.65 6.19
C ASP A 192 -13.32 2.11 6.43
N THR A 193 -14.43 2.52 5.84
CA THR A 193 -14.99 3.86 6.07
C THR A 193 -16.31 3.80 6.84
N SER A 194 -16.78 2.62 7.27
CA SER A 194 -18.06 2.53 8.03
C SER A 194 -18.40 1.20 8.76
N ASP A 195 -17.80 0.05 8.46
CA ASP A 195 -18.33 -1.28 8.87
C ASP A 195 -17.28 -2.28 9.45
N ASP A 196 -16.12 -1.83 9.94
CA ASP A 196 -14.97 -2.63 10.39
C ASP A 196 -14.47 -3.70 9.37
N ARG A 197 -14.81 -3.53 8.09
CA ARG A 197 -14.52 -4.52 7.02
C ARG A 197 -13.07 -4.57 6.55
N GLY A 198 -12.25 -3.59 6.93
CA GLY A 198 -10.87 -3.46 6.46
C GLY A 198 -10.01 -4.63 6.93
N TYR A 199 -10.15 -4.99 8.21
CA TYR A 199 -9.49 -6.16 8.78
C TYR A 199 -9.97 -7.47 8.15
N GLU A 200 -11.27 -7.63 7.91
CA GLU A 200 -11.81 -8.84 7.28
C GLU A 200 -11.35 -8.97 5.82
N ALA A 201 -11.28 -7.87 5.06
CA ALA A 201 -10.74 -7.87 3.71
C ALA A 201 -9.25 -8.25 3.70
N TYR A 202 -8.45 -7.68 4.61
CA TYR A 202 -7.06 -8.07 4.84
C TYR A 202 -6.96 -9.55 5.17
N LYS A 203 -7.72 -10.02 6.15
CA LYS A 203 -7.65 -11.39 6.67
C LYS A 203 -8.00 -12.39 5.58
N ARG A 204 -9.05 -12.12 4.80
CA ARG A 204 -9.40 -12.94 3.63
C ARG A 204 -8.25 -12.99 2.62
N ASP A 205 -7.76 -11.83 2.18
CA ASP A 205 -6.72 -11.77 1.16
C ASP A 205 -5.42 -12.48 1.61
N ILE A 206 -5.02 -12.32 2.87
CA ILE A 206 -3.84 -13.01 3.41
C ILE A 206 -4.12 -14.52 3.59
N SER A 207 -5.28 -14.92 4.11
CA SER A 207 -5.61 -16.35 4.25
C SER A 207 -5.62 -17.06 2.89
N ASP A 208 -6.17 -16.43 1.86
CA ASP A 208 -6.16 -16.94 0.49
C ASP A 208 -4.73 -17.11 -0.06
N ILE A 209 -3.85 -16.13 0.18
CA ILE A 209 -2.43 -16.20 -0.23
C ILE A 209 -1.68 -17.31 0.51
N LEU A 210 -2.02 -17.54 1.78
CA LEU A 210 -1.41 -18.56 2.63
C LEU A 210 -2.03 -19.95 2.45
N GLN A 211 -3.19 -20.04 1.77
CA GLN A 211 -3.97 -21.26 1.52
C GLN A 211 -4.46 -21.95 2.81
N ILE A 212 -5.03 -21.17 3.76
CA ILE A 212 -5.42 -21.67 5.10
C ILE A 212 -6.84 -21.37 5.51
#